data_AF-A0A2A4RQC7-F1
#
_entry.id   AF-A0A2A4RQC7-F1
#
_cell.length_a   1.000
_cell.length_b   1.000
_cell.length_c   1.000
_cell.angle_alpha   90.00
_cell.angle_beta   90.00
_cell.angle_gamma   90.00
#
_symmetry.space_group_name_H-M   'P 1'
#
loop_
_entity.id
_entity.type
_entity.pdbx_description
1 polymer ?
#
loop_
_entity_poly.entity_id
_entity_poly.type
_entity_poly.pdbx_seq_one_letter_code
_entity_poly.pdbx_strand_id
1 'polypeptide(L)'
;MIAYVVPGYIILWGLSFLSPEIRWWLTGTEQVQPSIAAFLHITVASVAAGMTASGFRWAVLDSIHHRTGIHKPNWSDSSLHERIKGYDWLVENHYRYYQFYANSLISLTVAYGCWRLSPSASAIGVGVLDIAVLVCFVVFYAGSRNTLDRYYRRAESLLTEQGE
;
A
#
# COMPACT_ATOMS: atom_id res chain seq x y z
N MET A 1 0.30 -8.63 7.15
CA MET A 1 1.62 -7.96 7.18
C MET A 1 2.12 -7.59 5.79
N ILE A 2 1.90 -8.41 4.76
CA ILE A 2 2.38 -8.11 3.40
C ILE A 2 1.88 -6.76 2.85
N ALA A 3 0.65 -6.37 3.21
CA ALA A 3 0.04 -5.07 2.89
C ALA A 3 0.77 -3.84 3.46
N TYR A 4 1.76 -4.03 4.32
CA TYR A 4 2.56 -2.95 4.94
C TYR A 4 4.06 -3.13 4.69
N VAL A 5 4.58 -4.35 4.83
CA VAL A 5 6.02 -4.62 4.67
C VAL A 5 6.50 -4.25 3.27
N VAL A 6 5.86 -4.77 2.22
CA VAL A 6 6.30 -4.53 0.84
C VAL A 6 6.13 -3.05 0.46
N PRO A 7 4.97 -2.40 0.68
CA PRO A 7 4.85 -0.96 0.42
C PRO A 7 5.85 -0.12 1.21
N GLY A 8 6.11 -0.44 2.47
CA GLY A 8 7.06 0.33 3.26
C GLY A 8 8.50 0.14 2.80
N TYR A 9 8.88 -1.06 2.38
CA TYR A 9 10.19 -1.30 1.77
C TYR A 9 10.36 -0.47 0.49
N ILE A 10 9.33 -0.38 -0.36
CA ILE A 10 9.35 0.47 -1.57
C ILE A 10 9.60 1.94 -1.20
N ILE A 11 9.00 2.46 -0.12
CA ILE A 11 9.25 3.81 0.37
C ILE A 11 10.71 3.98 0.80
N LEU A 12 11.24 3.05 1.61
CA LEU A 12 12.63 3.11 2.06
C LEU A 12 13.61 3.06 0.88
N TRP A 13 13.35 2.19 -0.09
CA TRP A 13 14.12 2.13 -1.32
C TRP A 13 14.09 3.46 -2.09
N GLY A 14 12.91 4.07 -2.21
CA GLY A 14 12.75 5.41 -2.77
C GLY A 14 13.57 6.47 -2.06
N LEU A 15 13.44 6.54 -0.73
CA LEU A 15 14.16 7.52 0.09
C LEU A 15 15.68 7.34 0.02
N SER A 16 16.17 6.13 -0.24
CA SER A 16 17.60 5.84 -0.42
C SER A 16 18.25 6.60 -1.58
N PHE A 17 17.46 7.09 -2.55
CA PHE A 17 17.96 7.95 -3.61
C PHE A 17 18.35 9.35 -3.13
N LEU A 18 17.75 9.81 -2.03
CA LEU A 18 17.96 11.15 -1.47
C LEU A 18 18.77 11.14 -0.16
N SER A 19 18.67 10.08 0.63
CA SER A 19 19.42 9.92 1.90
C SER A 19 20.45 8.81 1.78
N PRO A 20 21.76 9.15 1.89
CA PRO A 20 22.82 8.16 2.02
C PRO A 20 22.57 7.21 3.18
N GLU A 21 22.12 7.70 4.34
CA GLU A 21 21.90 6.94 5.57
C GLU A 21 20.91 5.78 5.35
N ILE A 22 19.79 6.06 4.69
CA ILE A 22 18.79 5.02 4.35
C ILE A 22 19.39 4.04 3.34
N ARG A 23 20.23 4.50 2.41
CA ARG A 23 20.95 3.62 1.47
C ARG A 23 21.87 2.66 2.20
N TRP A 24 22.65 3.16 3.17
CA TRP A 24 23.53 2.33 4.02
C TRP A 24 22.73 1.28 4.79
N TRP A 25 21.54 1.61 5.27
CA TRP A 25 20.67 0.63 5.94
C TRP A 25 20.23 -0.50 5.00
N LEU A 26 20.01 -0.21 3.71
CA LEU A 26 19.54 -1.19 2.73
C LEU A 26 20.67 -2.04 2.14
N THR A 27 21.81 -1.45 1.83
CA THR A 27 22.92 -2.13 1.14
C THR A 27 23.95 -2.73 2.10
N GLY A 28 23.93 -2.31 3.37
CA GLY A 28 24.98 -2.64 4.33
C GLY A 28 26.32 -1.97 3.99
N THR A 29 27.34 -2.26 4.80
CA THR A 29 28.74 -1.93 4.51
C THR A 29 29.40 -3.17 3.88
N GLU A 30 30.27 -3.00 2.89
CA GLU A 30 30.94 -4.12 2.18
C GLU A 30 31.75 -5.06 3.11
N GLN A 31 31.99 -4.66 4.36
CA GLN A 31 32.78 -5.40 5.34
C GLN A 31 31.94 -6.16 6.39
N VAL A 32 30.62 -6.04 6.39
CA VAL A 32 29.75 -6.67 7.42
C VAL A 32 28.97 -7.83 6.82
N GLN A 33 29.15 -9.03 7.36
CA GLN A 33 28.35 -10.20 7.00
C GLN A 33 26.85 -9.92 7.21
N PRO A 34 25.95 -10.48 6.37
CA PRO A 34 24.50 -10.32 6.56
C PRO A 34 24.10 -10.71 7.98
N SER A 35 23.61 -9.74 8.77
CA SER A 35 23.22 -9.96 10.17
C SER A 35 21.70 -10.04 10.32
N ILE A 36 21.24 -10.91 11.21
CA ILE A 36 19.81 -11.01 11.59
C ILE A 36 19.30 -9.66 12.12
N ALA A 37 20.16 -8.91 12.83
CA ALA A 37 19.83 -7.59 13.36
C ALA A 37 19.50 -6.56 12.26
N ALA A 38 20.29 -6.54 11.18
CA ALA A 38 20.03 -5.64 10.04
C ALA A 38 18.70 -5.99 9.34
N PHE A 39 18.44 -7.28 9.11
CA PHE A 39 17.17 -7.74 8.55
C PHE A 39 15.97 -7.32 9.41
N LEU A 40 16.05 -7.53 10.73
CA LEU A 40 14.99 -7.15 11.67
C LEU A 40 14.76 -5.63 11.64
N HIS A 41 15.82 -4.84 11.62
CA HIS A 41 15.74 -3.38 11.58
C HIS A 41 15.04 -2.88 10.31
N ILE A 42 15.44 -3.37 9.12
CA ILE A 42 14.81 -3.03 7.85
C ILE A 42 13.34 -3.47 7.83
N THR A 43 13.04 -4.65 8.38
CA THR A 43 11.66 -5.16 8.45
C THR A 43 10.78 -4.27 9.30
N VAL A 44 11.24 -3.88 10.49
CA VAL A 44 10.50 -2.97 11.39
C VAL A 44 10.33 -1.60 10.74
N ALA A 45 11.38 -1.04 10.15
CA ALA A 45 11.31 0.22 9.43
C ALA A 45 10.33 0.15 8.25
N SER A 46 10.32 -0.96 7.51
CA SER A 46 9.37 -1.19 6.41
C SER A 46 7.93 -1.28 6.92
N VAL A 47 7.68 -2.01 8.02
CA VAL A 47 6.34 -2.05 8.62
C VAL A 47 5.89 -0.63 9.04
N ALA A 48 6.77 0.13 9.70
CA ALA A 48 6.47 1.50 10.11
C ALA A 48 6.14 2.39 8.92
N ALA A 49 6.98 2.41 7.88
CA ALA A 49 6.75 3.18 6.66
C ALA A 49 5.46 2.78 5.94
N GLY A 50 5.15 1.48 5.87
CA GLY A 50 3.91 0.97 5.27
C GLY A 50 2.65 1.33 6.06
N MET A 51 2.74 1.37 7.39
CA MET A 51 1.66 1.89 8.24
C MET A 51 1.47 3.40 8.03
N THR A 52 2.55 4.18 7.90
CA THR A 52 2.46 5.60 7.55
C THR A 52 1.81 5.81 6.19
N ALA A 53 2.20 5.01 5.18
CA ALA A 53 1.58 5.01 3.86
C ALA A 53 0.06 4.76 3.92
N SER A 54 -0.39 3.96 4.88
CA SER A 54 -1.81 3.70 5.10
C SER A 54 -2.59 4.93 5.58
N GLY A 55 -1.93 5.83 6.31
CA GLY A 55 -2.51 7.13 6.69
C GLY A 55 -2.67 8.05 5.48
N PHE A 56 -1.65 8.14 4.63
CA PHE A 56 -1.74 8.89 3.36
C PHE A 56 -2.77 8.31 2.39
N ARG A 57 -2.80 6.98 2.27
CA ARG A 57 -3.84 6.26 1.52
C ARG A 57 -5.22 6.67 1.98
N TRP A 58 -5.48 6.63 3.28
CA TRP A 58 -6.77 7.04 3.83
C TRP A 58 -7.09 8.51 3.50
N ALA A 59 -6.14 9.42 3.70
CA ALA A 59 -6.39 10.85 3.45
C ALA A 59 -6.65 11.16 1.96
N VAL A 60 -5.90 10.53 1.06
CA VAL A 60 -5.89 10.86 -0.37
C VAL A 60 -6.71 9.88 -1.19
N LEU A 61 -6.35 8.59 -1.15
CA LEU A 61 -6.87 7.60 -2.07
C LEU A 61 -8.29 7.15 -1.70
N ASP A 62 -8.59 6.95 -0.42
CA ASP A 62 -9.97 6.61 0.02
C ASP A 62 -10.92 7.74 -0.36
N SER A 63 -10.52 8.99 -0.12
CA SER A 63 -11.26 10.19 -0.54
C SER A 63 -11.52 10.20 -2.06
N ILE A 64 -10.53 9.87 -2.88
CA ILE A 64 -10.69 9.78 -4.33
C ILE A 64 -11.68 8.67 -4.70
N HIS A 65 -11.52 7.47 -4.13
CA HIS A 65 -12.39 6.32 -4.40
C HIS A 65 -13.85 6.61 -4.05
N HIS A 66 -14.11 7.20 -2.89
CA HIS A 66 -15.47 7.56 -2.48
C HIS A 66 -16.07 8.66 -3.35
N ARG A 67 -15.29 9.71 -3.67
CA ARG A 67 -15.75 10.76 -4.60
C ARG A 67 -16.06 10.27 -6.00
N THR A 68 -15.39 9.21 -6.44
CA THR A 68 -15.54 8.65 -7.78
C THR A 68 -16.53 7.48 -7.81
N GLY A 69 -17.31 7.25 -6.75
CA GLY A 69 -18.50 6.39 -6.79
C GLY A 69 -18.42 5.07 -6.00
N ILE A 70 -17.35 4.82 -5.23
CA ILE A 70 -17.35 3.71 -4.27
C ILE A 70 -18.13 4.14 -3.02
N HIS A 71 -19.29 3.54 -2.80
CA HIS A 71 -20.15 3.88 -1.66
C HIS A 71 -19.82 3.01 -0.45
N LYS A 72 -19.56 3.64 0.69
CA LYS A 72 -19.35 2.93 1.94
C LYS A 72 -20.69 2.40 2.48
N PRO A 73 -20.79 1.10 2.82
CA PRO A 73 -22.02 0.53 3.37
C PRO A 73 -22.34 1.08 4.77
N ASN A 74 -23.63 1.11 5.12
CA ASN A 74 -24.09 1.55 6.42
C ASN A 74 -23.95 0.40 7.44
N TRP A 75 -23.02 0.53 8.39
CA TRP A 75 -22.73 -0.52 9.37
C TRP A 75 -23.59 -0.34 10.63
N SER A 76 -24.30 -1.39 11.04
CA SER A 76 -24.87 -1.49 12.38
C SER A 76 -24.01 -2.45 13.21
N ASP A 77 -23.34 -1.95 14.24
CA ASP A 77 -22.41 -2.74 15.07
C ASP A 77 -23.08 -3.99 15.70
N SER A 78 -24.38 -3.94 15.96
CA SER A 78 -25.16 -5.08 16.46
C SER A 78 -25.20 -6.27 15.50
N SER A 79 -25.29 -6.00 14.19
CA SER A 79 -25.33 -7.03 13.15
C SER A 79 -23.95 -7.62 12.81
N LEU A 80 -22.88 -6.92 13.19
CA LEU A 80 -21.51 -7.34 12.90
C LEU A 80 -21.06 -8.51 13.79
N HIS A 81 -21.49 -8.51 15.06
CA HIS A 81 -21.10 -9.54 16.03
C HIS A 81 -21.60 -10.93 15.65
N GLU A 82 -22.84 -11.03 15.15
CA GLU A 82 -23.45 -12.29 14.72
C GLU A 82 -22.76 -12.89 13.48
N ARG A 83 -22.04 -12.07 12.71
CA ARG A 83 -21.52 -12.42 11.37
C ARG A 83 -20.00 -12.32 11.27
N ILE A 84 -19.31 -12.39 12.41
CA ILE A 84 -17.87 -12.12 12.52
C ILE A 84 -17.02 -13.01 11.60
N LYS A 85 -17.39 -14.29 11.44
CA LYS A 85 -16.66 -15.23 10.55
C LYS A 85 -16.72 -14.83 9.08
N GLY A 86 -17.88 -14.36 8.61
CA GLY A 86 -18.05 -13.89 7.24
C GLY A 86 -17.28 -12.59 7.00
N TYR A 87 -17.28 -11.71 8.00
CA TYR A 87 -16.52 -10.47 7.97
C TYR A 87 -15.00 -10.71 7.94
N ASP A 88 -14.47 -11.62 8.76
CA ASP A 88 -13.05 -11.98 8.76
C ASP A 88 -12.59 -12.51 7.40
N TRP A 89 -13.42 -13.35 6.76
CA TRP A 89 -13.15 -13.82 5.41
C TRP A 89 -13.10 -12.68 4.39
N LEU A 90 -14.01 -11.70 4.48
CA LEU A 90 -13.98 -10.52 3.60
C LEU A 90 -12.74 -9.66 3.81
N VAL A 91 -12.35 -9.45 5.07
CA VAL A 91 -11.15 -8.69 5.40
C VAL A 91 -9.92 -9.35 4.80
N GLU A 92 -9.76 -10.67 4.99
CA GLU A 92 -8.61 -11.41 4.51
C GLU A 92 -8.53 -11.46 2.97
N ASN A 93 -9.67 -11.67 2.30
CA ASN A 93 -9.70 -11.90 0.85
C ASN A 93 -9.86 -10.63 0.00
N HIS A 94 -10.33 -9.53 0.57
CA HIS A 94 -10.58 -8.30 -0.19
C HIS A 94 -9.87 -7.10 0.42
N TYR A 95 -10.09 -6.87 1.71
CA TYR A 95 -9.57 -5.66 2.35
C TYR A 95 -8.04 -5.66 2.46
N ARG A 96 -7.40 -6.80 2.74
CA ARG A 96 -5.93 -6.88 2.77
C ARG A 96 -5.29 -6.65 1.40
N TYR A 97 -5.91 -7.15 0.33
CA TYR A 97 -5.46 -6.88 -1.04
C TYR A 97 -5.68 -5.42 -1.42
N TYR A 98 -6.80 -4.84 -1.01
CA TYR A 98 -7.03 -3.41 -1.11
C TYR A 98 -5.90 -2.62 -0.46
N GLN A 99 -5.61 -2.89 0.83
CA GLN A 99 -4.53 -2.24 1.56
C GLN A 99 -3.20 -2.40 0.85
N PHE A 100 -2.87 -3.59 0.35
CA PHE A 100 -1.64 -3.83 -0.38
C PHE A 100 -1.54 -2.97 -1.64
N TYR A 101 -2.53 -3.01 -2.54
CA TYR A 101 -2.50 -2.24 -3.80
C TYR A 101 -2.49 -0.73 -3.53
N ALA A 102 -3.34 -0.28 -2.62
CA ALA A 102 -3.50 1.12 -2.27
C ALA A 102 -2.26 1.70 -1.61
N ASN A 103 -1.66 0.97 -0.65
CA ASN A 103 -0.40 1.39 -0.03
C ASN A 103 0.75 1.34 -1.04
N SER A 104 0.80 0.31 -1.91
CA SER A 104 1.84 0.22 -2.95
C SER A 104 1.77 1.38 -3.94
N LEU A 105 0.57 1.88 -4.25
CA LEU A 105 0.40 3.08 -5.07
C LEU A 105 1.02 4.33 -4.43
N ILE A 106 0.72 4.56 -3.14
CA ILE A 106 1.32 5.67 -2.37
C ILE A 106 2.84 5.51 -2.31
N SER A 107 3.31 4.31 -1.99
CA SER A 107 4.73 4.00 -1.90
C SER A 107 5.46 4.20 -3.22
N LEU A 108 4.88 3.75 -4.34
CA LEU A 108 5.44 3.94 -5.67
C LEU A 108 5.49 5.43 -6.05
N THR A 109 4.50 6.22 -5.62
CA THR A 109 4.51 7.68 -5.79
C THR A 109 5.68 8.34 -5.09
N VAL A 110 5.89 7.98 -3.82
CA VAL A 110 7.04 8.48 -3.05
C VAL A 110 8.34 8.03 -3.70
N ALA A 111 8.48 6.74 -4.02
CA ALA A 111 9.71 6.20 -4.56
C ALA A 111 10.07 6.79 -5.93
N TYR A 112 9.08 6.90 -6.81
CA TYR A 112 9.28 7.54 -8.12
C TYR A 112 9.62 9.02 -7.98
N GLY A 113 8.96 9.75 -7.08
CA GLY A 113 9.28 11.15 -6.78
C GLY A 113 10.71 11.32 -6.28
N CYS A 114 11.13 10.50 -5.31
CA CYS A 114 12.50 10.51 -4.80
C CYS A 114 13.54 10.16 -5.87
N TRP A 115 13.26 9.15 -6.70
CA TRP A 115 14.14 8.82 -7.83
C TRP A 115 14.24 9.98 -8.82
N ARG A 116 13.11 10.60 -9.20
CA ARG A 116 13.11 11.70 -10.19
C ARG A 116 13.81 12.96 -9.71
N LEU A 117 13.79 13.20 -8.40
CA LEU A 117 14.54 14.29 -7.76
C LEU A 117 16.03 13.97 -7.56
N SER A 118 16.45 12.73 -7.78
CA SER A 118 17.83 12.33 -7.58
C SER A 118 18.74 12.78 -8.74
N PRO A 119 20.04 13.03 -8.47
CA PRO A 119 21.01 13.37 -9.52
C PRO A 119 21.11 12.32 -10.62
N SER A 120 20.84 11.05 -10.32
CA SER A 120 20.88 9.96 -11.29
C SER A 120 19.78 10.07 -12.35
N ALA A 121 18.61 10.60 -11.98
CA ALA A 121 17.47 10.71 -12.87
C ALA A 121 17.47 12.02 -13.67
N SER A 122 18.13 13.08 -13.21
CA SER A 122 18.20 14.35 -13.96
C SER A 122 18.96 14.22 -15.28
N ALA A 123 19.88 13.25 -15.37
CA ALA A 123 20.58 12.90 -16.61
C ALA A 123 19.73 12.04 -17.58
N ILE A 124 18.64 11.44 -17.10
CA ILE A 124 17.81 10.50 -17.83
C ILE A 124 16.47 11.20 -18.15
N GLY A 125 16.19 11.46 -19.42
CA GLY A 125 14.91 12.04 -19.87
C GLY A 125 13.69 11.16 -19.53
N VAL A 126 12.49 11.57 -19.96
CA VAL A 126 11.31 10.70 -19.87
C VAL A 126 11.47 9.56 -20.88
N GLY A 127 11.29 8.31 -20.44
CA GLY A 127 11.50 7.14 -21.29
C GLY A 127 10.70 5.91 -20.85
N VAL A 128 11.23 4.73 -21.21
CA VAL A 128 10.57 3.43 -20.97
C VAL A 128 10.30 3.18 -19.49
N LEU A 129 11.18 3.66 -18.60
CA LEU A 129 11.01 3.50 -17.15
C LEU A 129 9.78 4.28 -16.65
N ASP A 130 9.57 5.53 -17.10
CA ASP A 130 8.39 6.33 -16.75
C ASP A 130 7.11 5.63 -17.21
N ILE A 131 7.12 5.00 -18.39
CA ILE A 131 5.99 4.22 -18.91
C ILE A 131 5.74 2.98 -18.03
N ALA A 132 6.79 2.24 -17.66
CA ALA A 132 6.65 1.07 -16.79
C ALA A 132 6.08 1.45 -15.41
N VAL A 133 6.57 2.55 -14.83
CA VAL A 133 6.04 3.10 -13.58
C VAL A 133 4.57 3.48 -13.75
N LEU A 134 4.22 4.21 -14.82
CA LEU A 134 2.84 4.59 -15.11
C LEU A 134 1.91 3.37 -15.22
N VAL A 135 2.36 2.30 -15.88
CA VAL A 135 1.61 1.04 -15.94
C VAL A 135 1.39 0.45 -14.55
N CYS A 136 2.43 0.39 -13.70
CA CYS A 136 2.28 -0.06 -12.32
C CYS A 136 1.31 0.81 -11.51
N PHE A 137 1.36 2.13 -11.70
CA PHE A 137 0.41 3.08 -11.10
C PHE A 137 -1.03 2.75 -11.48
N VAL A 138 -1.30 2.56 -12.77
CA VAL A 138 -2.63 2.21 -13.27
C VAL A 138 -3.09 0.87 -12.69
N VAL A 139 -2.22 -0.14 -12.66
CA VAL A 139 -2.54 -1.47 -12.12
C VAL A 139 -2.87 -1.39 -10.63
N PHE A 140 -2.07 -0.69 -9.82
CA PHE A 140 -2.33 -0.54 -8.38
C PHE A 140 -3.56 0.30 -8.09
N TYR A 141 -3.79 1.38 -8.85
CA TYR A 141 -5.01 2.17 -8.73
C TYR A 141 -6.25 1.31 -9.07
N ALA A 142 -6.27 0.66 -10.23
CA ALA A 142 -7.39 -0.18 -10.65
C ALA A 142 -7.62 -1.36 -9.69
N GLY A 143 -6.53 -2.02 -9.24
CA GLY A 143 -6.58 -3.11 -8.28
C GLY A 143 -7.15 -2.68 -6.93
N SER A 144 -6.69 -1.54 -6.40
CA SER A 144 -7.20 -0.99 -5.14
C SER A 144 -8.69 -0.62 -5.24
N ARG A 145 -9.09 0.05 -6.33
CA ARG A 145 -10.49 0.41 -6.58
C ARG A 145 -11.40 -0.82 -6.63
N ASN A 146 -11.04 -1.81 -7.45
CA ASN A 146 -11.84 -3.03 -7.65
C ASN A 146 -11.95 -3.88 -6.37
N THR A 147 -10.87 -4.01 -5.61
CA THR A 147 -10.88 -4.79 -4.35
C THR A 147 -11.70 -4.10 -3.26
N LEU A 148 -11.65 -2.76 -3.18
CA LEU A 148 -12.48 -1.99 -2.24
C LEU A 148 -13.97 -2.07 -2.58
N ASP A 149 -14.34 -1.90 -3.87
CA ASP A 149 -15.73 -2.02 -4.32
C ASP A 149 -16.29 -3.43 -4.01
N ARG A 150 -15.53 -4.49 -4.31
CA ARG A 150 -15.92 -5.87 -3.97
C ARG A 150 -16.04 -6.09 -2.47
N TYR A 151 -15.16 -5.52 -1.67
CA TYR A 151 -15.24 -5.59 -0.22
C TYR A 151 -16.54 -4.95 0.29
N TYR A 152 -16.86 -3.74 -0.16
CA TYR A 152 -18.07 -3.03 0.26
C TYR A 152 -19.35 -3.72 -0.19
N ARG A 153 -19.47 -4.12 -1.45
CA ARG A 153 -20.67 -4.81 -1.96
C ARG A 153 -20.95 -6.11 -1.22
N ARG A 154 -19.90 -6.89 -0.92
CA ARG A 154 -20.04 -8.15 -0.19
C ARG A 154 -20.28 -7.93 1.30
N ALA A 155 -19.71 -6.88 1.88
CA ALA A 155 -20.01 -6.50 3.25
C ALA A 155 -21.48 -6.09 3.37
N GLU A 156 -22.01 -5.34 2.41
CA GLU A 156 -23.43 -4.96 2.35
C GLU A 156 -24.32 -6.20 2.23
N SER A 157 -24.05 -7.11 1.29
CA SER A 157 -24.87 -8.33 1.12
C SER A 157 -24.90 -9.20 2.37
N LEU A 158 -23.77 -9.36 3.07
CA LEU A 158 -23.72 -10.12 4.32
C LEU A 158 -24.59 -9.50 5.43
N LEU A 159 -24.76 -8.18 5.42
CA LEU A 159 -25.58 -7.45 6.39
C LEU A 159 -27.07 -7.44 6.01
N THR A 160 -27.41 -7.52 4.72
CA THR A 160 -28.80 -7.46 4.23
C THR A 160 -29.49 -8.83 4.10
N GLU A 161 -28.75 -9.94 3.97
CA GLU A 161 -29.28 -11.29 3.66
C GLU A 161 -30.31 -11.90 4.63
N GLN A 162 -30.78 -11.22 5.69
CA GLN A 162 -31.89 -11.70 6.54
C GLN A 162 -32.86 -10.60 7.01
N GLY A 163 -33.17 -9.64 6.14
CA GLY A 163 -34.36 -8.80 6.30
C GLY A 163 -35.69 -9.48 5.93
N GLU A 164 -35.67 -10.78 5.59
CA GLU A 164 -36.82 -11.64 5.25
C GLU A 164 -36.81 -12.92 6.09
#